data_AF-A0A8T4WTM3-F1
#
_entry.id   AF-A0A8T4WTM3-F1
#
_cell.length_a   1.000
_cell.length_b   1.000
_cell.length_c   1.000
_cell.angle_alpha   90.00
_cell.angle_beta   90.00
_cell.angle_gamma   90.00
#
_symmetry.space_group_name_H-M   'P 1'
#
loop_
_entity.id
_entity.type
_entity.pdbx_description
1 polymer ?
#
loop_
_entity_poly.entity_id
_entity_poly.type
_entity_poly.pdbx_seq_one_letter_code
_entity_poly.pdbx_strand_id
1 'polypeptide(L)'
;MKTRGYVNEFSEILEMLNSRTWTNDFDKTRVALAILSERAKDRRMDKINNKKEVEEKEPATEKQKNFMNKLGVNYSSGITKQKASKEIEKALSSEGH
;
A
#
# COMPACT_ATOMS: atom_id res chain seq x y z
N MET A 1 -16.65 4.06 -17.27
CA MET A 1 -15.99 5.35 -17.59
C MET A 1 -15.55 6.00 -16.29
N LYS A 2 -14.24 6.01 -15.96
CA LYS A 2 -13.72 6.43 -14.63
C LYS A 2 -14.15 7.86 -14.26
N THR A 3 -14.27 8.75 -15.25
CA THR A 3 -14.72 10.14 -15.08
C THR A 3 -16.12 10.24 -14.47
N ARG A 4 -17.07 9.39 -14.88
CA ARG A 4 -18.44 9.42 -14.35
C ARG A 4 -18.48 9.13 -12.84
N GLY A 5 -17.63 8.22 -12.36
CA GLY A 5 -17.52 7.92 -10.93
C GLY A 5 -17.02 9.12 -10.12
N TYR A 6 -15.97 9.80 -10.59
CA TYR A 6 -15.46 11.00 -9.93
C TYR A 6 -16.46 12.16 -9.92
N VAL A 7 -17.23 12.33 -10.99
CA VAL A 7 -18.30 13.34 -11.04
C VAL A 7 -19.38 13.02 -10.01
N ASN A 8 -19.81 11.76 -9.90
CA ASN A 8 -20.80 11.36 -8.89
C ASN A 8 -20.28 11.57 -7.46
N GLU A 9 -19.06 11.13 -7.15
CA GLU A 9 -18.44 11.33 -5.83
C GLU A 9 -18.32 12.83 -5.49
N PHE A 10 -17.94 13.66 -6.48
CA PHE A 10 -17.89 15.10 -6.31
C PHE A 10 -19.28 15.69 -6.00
N SER A 11 -20.30 15.29 -6.77
CA SER A 11 -21.68 15.75 -6.60
C SER A 11 -22.22 15.38 -5.21
N GLU A 12 -21.99 14.15 -4.76
CA GLU A 12 -22.39 13.70 -3.42
C GLU A 12 -21.74 14.54 -2.31
N ILE A 13 -20.42 14.78 -2.40
CA ILE A 13 -19.71 15.61 -1.43
C ILE A 13 -20.27 17.04 -1.43
N LEU A 14 -20.50 17.61 -2.61
CA LEU A 14 -21.01 18.98 -2.72
C LEU A 14 -22.44 19.09 -2.16
N GLU A 15 -23.29 18.09 -2.38
CA GLU A 15 -24.62 18.01 -1.78
C GLU A 15 -24.55 17.92 -0.25
N MET A 16 -23.62 17.14 0.30
CA MET A 16 -23.38 17.08 1.75
C MET A 16 -22.90 18.43 2.33
N LEU A 17 -22.08 19.19 1.60
CA LEU A 17 -21.66 20.53 2.01
C LEU A 17 -22.81 21.54 1.90
N ASN A 18 -23.72 21.36 0.95
CA ASN A 18 -24.86 22.25 0.74
C ASN A 18 -26.01 22.01 1.73
N SER A 19 -26.22 20.77 2.17
CA SER A 19 -27.26 20.41 3.14
C SER A 19 -26.98 20.84 4.58
N ARG A 20 -25.77 21.33 4.87
CA ARG A 20 -25.37 21.80 6.21
C ARG A 20 -25.33 23.31 6.27
N THR A 21 -25.72 23.86 7.42
CA THR A 21 -25.50 25.26 7.78
C THR A 21 -24.06 25.43 8.25
N TRP A 22 -23.37 26.41 7.68
CA TRP A 22 -22.00 26.74 8.05
C TRP A 22 -21.98 28.14 8.64
N THR A 23 -21.17 28.33 9.68
CA THR A 23 -21.00 29.61 10.34
C THR A 23 -20.25 30.63 9.47
N ASN A 24 -19.41 30.14 8.56
CA ASN A 24 -18.63 30.95 7.64
C ASN A 24 -19.05 30.66 6.21
N ASP A 25 -19.03 31.69 5.37
CA ASP A 25 -19.10 31.52 3.92
C ASP A 25 -17.75 31.02 3.40
N PHE A 26 -17.78 30.00 2.55
CA PHE A 26 -16.58 29.46 1.92
C PHE A 26 -16.93 28.79 0.60
N ASP A 27 -15.91 28.66 -0.25
CA ASP A 27 -16.02 27.99 -1.54
C ASP A 27 -16.20 26.47 -1.34
N LYS A 28 -17.47 26.05 -1.28
CA LYS A 28 -17.85 24.63 -1.14
C LYS A 28 -17.35 23.77 -2.30
N THR A 29 -17.18 24.34 -3.50
CA THR A 29 -16.61 23.63 -4.65
C THR A 29 -15.15 23.30 -4.39
N ARG A 30 -14.36 24.28 -3.92
CA ARG A 30 -12.96 24.06 -3.56
C ARG A 30 -12.82 23.04 -2.43
N VAL A 31 -13.69 23.10 -1.42
CA VAL A 31 -13.70 22.11 -0.33
C VAL A 31 -14.05 20.71 -0.84
N ALA A 32 -15.06 20.59 -1.70
CA ALA A 32 -15.43 19.31 -2.30
C ALA A 32 -14.30 18.69 -3.12
N LEU A 33 -13.58 19.50 -3.91
CA LEU A 33 -12.39 19.07 -4.65
C LEU A 33 -11.27 18.57 -3.72
N ALA A 34 -11.02 19.28 -2.61
CA ALA A 34 -10.02 18.88 -1.64
C ALA A 34 -10.37 17.53 -0.99
N ILE A 35 -11.61 17.35 -0.54
CA ILE A 35 -12.09 16.08 0.04
C ILE A 35 -11.97 14.94 -0.98
N LEU A 36 -12.38 15.16 -2.23
CA LEU A 36 -12.27 14.14 -3.28
C LEU A 36 -10.81 13.72 -3.52
N SER A 37 -9.90 14.69 -3.53
CA SER A 37 -8.45 14.46 -3.69
C SER A 37 -7.88 13.64 -2.53
N GLU A 38 -8.21 13.99 -1.29
CA GLU A 38 -7.77 13.23 -0.11
C GLU A 38 -8.33 11.79 -0.13
N ARG A 39 -9.62 11.60 -0.42
CA ARG A 39 -10.19 10.24 -0.57
C ARG A 39 -9.47 9.43 -1.65
N ALA A 40 -9.08 10.07 -2.75
CA ALA A 40 -8.33 9.40 -3.80
C ALA A 40 -6.88 9.06 -3.38
N LYS A 41 -6.28 9.82 -2.46
CA LYS A 41 -4.98 9.47 -1.84
C LYS A 41 -5.15 8.31 -0.86
N ASP A 42 -6.17 8.34 0.01
CA ASP A 42 -6.45 7.27 0.97
C ASP A 42 -6.64 5.93 0.26
N ARG A 43 -7.50 5.88 -0.77
CA ARG A 43 -7.71 4.67 -1.58
C ARG A 43 -6.43 4.15 -2.23
N ARG A 44 -5.51 5.04 -2.62
CA ARG A 44 -4.21 4.64 -3.18
C ARG A 44 -3.32 4.07 -2.09
N MET A 45 -3.30 4.70 -0.92
CA MET A 45 -2.53 4.22 0.22
C MET A 45 -3.02 2.84 0.69
N ASP A 46 -4.33 2.64 0.78
CA ASP A 46 -4.92 1.34 1.14
C ASP A 46 -4.50 0.24 0.16
N LYS A 47 -4.50 0.53 -1.15
CA LYS A 47 -4.03 -0.42 -2.17
C LYS A 47 -2.54 -0.74 -2.02
N ILE A 48 -1.72 0.25 -1.68
CA ILE A 48 -0.29 0.06 -1.45
C ILE A 48 -0.06 -0.78 -0.19
N ASN A 49 -0.75 -0.47 0.91
CA ASN A 49 -0.62 -1.18 2.17
C ASN A 49 -1.10 -2.64 2.03
N ASN A 50 -2.26 -2.85 1.41
CA ASN A 50 -2.77 -4.20 1.14
C ASN A 50 -1.81 -5.01 0.25
N LYS A 51 -1.22 -4.37 -0.77
CA LYS A 51 -0.23 -5.04 -1.61
C LYS A 51 1.03 -5.41 -0.82
N LYS A 52 1.55 -4.49 0.01
CA LYS A 52 2.69 -4.76 0.90
C LYS A 52 2.40 -5.88 1.88
N GLU A 53 1.24 -5.89 2.54
CA GLU A 53 0.86 -6.96 3.46
C GLU A 53 0.83 -8.33 2.78
N VAL A 54 0.31 -8.41 1.56
CA VAL A 54 0.30 -9.65 0.78
C VAL A 54 1.73 -10.08 0.46
N GLU A 55 2.57 -9.17 -0.04
CA GLU A 55 3.97 -9.43 -0.39
C GLU A 55 4.83 -9.82 0.84
N GLU A 56 4.57 -9.25 2.01
CA GLU A 56 5.27 -9.59 3.26
C GLU A 56 4.91 -10.99 3.76
N LYS A 57 3.70 -11.46 3.47
CA LYS A 57 3.21 -12.80 3.84
C LYS A 57 3.53 -13.87 2.80
N GLU A 58 4.06 -13.49 1.63
CA GLU A 58 4.41 -14.46 0.58
C GLU A 58 5.50 -15.43 1.07
N PRO A 59 5.31 -16.75 0.94
CA PRO A 59 6.33 -17.72 1.30
C PRO A 59 7.56 -17.57 0.40
N ALA A 60 8.74 -17.89 0.93
CA ALA A 60 9.96 -17.88 0.16
C ALA A 60 9.87 -18.86 -1.02
N THR A 61 10.37 -18.42 -2.17
CA THR A 61 10.42 -19.26 -3.36
C THR A 61 11.39 -20.42 -3.17
N GLU A 62 11.15 -21.53 -3.87
CA GLU A 62 12.07 -22.68 -3.84
C GLU A 62 13.50 -22.31 -4.26
N LYS A 63 13.64 -21.35 -5.19
CA LYS A 63 14.97 -20.81 -5.57
C LYS A 63 15.67 -20.13 -4.39
N GLN A 64 14.96 -19.32 -3.61
CA GLN A 64 15.52 -18.67 -2.42
C GLN A 64 15.87 -19.69 -1.33
N LYS A 65 14.99 -20.67 -1.06
CA LYS A 65 15.26 -21.76 -0.10
C LYS A 65 16.49 -22.58 -0.48
N ASN A 66 16.59 -22.97 -1.75
CA ASN A 66 17.74 -23.70 -2.26
C ASN A 66 19.02 -22.87 -2.18
N PHE A 67 18.95 -21.55 -2.39
CA PHE A 67 20.11 -20.69 -2.25
C PHE A 67 20.54 -20.52 -0.79
N MET A 68 19.59 -20.35 0.15
CA MET A 68 19.87 -20.36 1.58
C MET A 68 20.51 -21.68 2.03
N ASN A 69 20.04 -22.83 1.54
CA ASN A 69 20.66 -24.13 1.82
C ASN A 69 22.13 -24.18 1.36
N LYS A 70 22.44 -23.64 0.17
CA LYS A 70 23.81 -23.58 -0.35
C LYS A 70 24.72 -22.69 0.49
N LEU A 71 24.18 -21.62 1.05
CA LEU A 71 24.87 -20.70 1.95
C LEU A 71 24.91 -21.21 3.40
N GLY A 72 24.40 -22.42 3.68
CA GLY A 72 24.34 -22.96 5.04
C GLY A 72 23.43 -22.19 6.00
N VAL A 73 22.50 -21.38 5.48
CA VAL A 73 21.59 -20.55 6.27
C VAL A 73 20.43 -21.41 6.79
N ASN A 74 20.26 -21.44 8.11
CA ASN A 74 19.11 -22.07 8.75
C ASN A 74 17.89 -21.16 8.70
N TYR A 75 16.74 -21.69 8.27
CA TYR A 75 15.48 -20.94 8.20
C TYR A 75 14.27 -21.76 8.65
N SER A 76 13.22 -21.07 9.08
CA SER A 76 11.92 -21.70 9.40
C SER A 76 11.21 -22.18 8.13
N SER A 77 10.46 -23.28 8.21
CA SER A 77 9.65 -23.81 7.10
C SER A 77 8.63 -22.79 6.55
N GLY A 78 8.20 -21.84 7.38
CA GLY A 78 7.31 -20.73 7.02
C GLY A 78 8.03 -19.43 6.64
N ILE A 79 9.32 -19.47 6.30
CA ILE A 79 10.06 -18.25 5.95
C ILE A 79 9.44 -17.57 4.74
N THR A 80 9.23 -16.26 4.87
CA THR A 80 8.68 -15.39 3.82
C THR A 80 9.75 -14.99 2.82
N LYS A 81 9.35 -14.68 1.59
CA LYS A 81 10.23 -14.21 0.51
C LYS A 81 11.12 -13.05 0.91
N GLN A 82 10.58 -12.05 1.61
CA GLN A 82 11.34 -10.88 2.04
C GLN A 82 12.39 -11.23 3.10
N LYS A 83 12.03 -12.03 4.12
CA LYS A 83 12.98 -12.53 5.11
C LYS A 83 14.08 -13.37 4.48
N ALA A 84 13.74 -14.27 3.56
CA ALA A 84 14.72 -15.08 2.83
C ALA A 84 15.74 -14.22 2.08
N SER A 85 15.30 -13.17 1.38
CA SER A 85 16.22 -12.24 0.71
C SER A 85 17.16 -11.53 1.70
N LYS A 86 16.69 -11.12 2.87
CA LYS A 86 17.52 -10.49 3.90
C LYS A 86 18.57 -11.44 4.47
N GLU A 87 18.20 -12.68 4.75
CA GLU A 87 19.15 -13.68 5.25
C GLU A 87 20.21 -14.03 4.22
N ILE A 88 19.83 -14.13 2.94
CA ILE A 88 20.77 -14.31 1.83
C ILE A 88 21.76 -13.15 1.76
N GLU A 89 21.28 -11.91 1.78
CA GLU A 89 22.13 -10.71 1.71
C GLU A 89 23.10 -10.62 2.89
N LYS A 90 22.62 -10.96 4.09
CA LYS A 90 23.45 -11.04 5.29
C LYS A 90 24.54 -12.09 5.16
N ALA A 91 24.20 -13.30 4.72
CA ALA A 91 25.16 -14.39 4.53
C ALA A 91 26.24 -14.03 3.51
N LEU A 92 25.85 -13.46 2.37
CA LEU A 92 26.78 -13.01 1.32
C LEU A 92 27.70 -11.88 1.81
N SER A 93 27.19 -10.98 2.65
CA SER A 93 28.00 -9.89 3.21
C SER A 93 29.01 -10.39 4.25
N SER A 94 28.70 -11.49 4.96
CA SER A 94 29.62 -12.13 5.90
C SER A 94 30.66 -13.05 5.25
N GLU A 95 30.43 -13.58 4.05
CA GLU A 95 31.42 -14.37 3.29
C GLU A 95 32.42 -13.50 2.50
N GLY A 96 32.25 -12.18 2.48
CA GLY A 96 33.11 -11.22 1.78
C GLY A 96 34.31 -10.69 2.56
N HIS A 97 34.71 -11.34 3.66
CA HIS A 97 35.85 -10.94 4.52
C HIS A 97 36.83 -12.10 4.75
#